data_AF-A0A0H3H670-F1
#
_entry.id   AF-A0A0H3H670-F1
#
_cell.length_a   1.000
_cell.length_b   1.000
_cell.length_c   1.000
_cell.angle_alpha   90.00
_cell.angle_beta   90.00
_cell.angle_gamma   90.00
#
_symmetry.space_group_name_H-M   'P 1'
#
loop_
_entity.id
_entity.type
_entity.pdbx_description
1 polymer ?
#
loop_
_entity_poly.entity_id
_entity_poly.type
_entity_poly.pdbx_seq_one_letter_code
_entity_poly.pdbx_strand_id
1 'polypeptide(L)' 'MDVLIDSAFEGYLFLLLDMWTVLIVAFVGLALSFYGVQMRRTAVTFFLLAAIIGTAGSIYT' A
#
# COMPACT_ATOMS: atom_id res chain seq x y z
N MET A 1 -3.46 -26.76 -8.94
CA MET A 1 -2.24 -26.05 -8.50
C MET A 1 -2.46 -24.54 -8.52
N ASP A 2 -3.19 -24.01 -9.51
CA ASP A 2 -3.51 -22.58 -9.62
C ASP A 2 -4.39 -22.04 -8.48
N VAL A 3 -5.42 -22.79 -8.05
CA VAL A 3 -6.31 -22.40 -6.92
C VAL A 3 -5.56 -22.28 -5.58
N LEU A 4 -4.51 -23.08 -5.39
CA LEU A 4 -3.65 -23.04 -4.19
C LEU A 4 -2.72 -21.80 -4.21
N ILE A 5 -2.29 -21.38 -5.40
CA ILE A 5 -1.48 -20.16 -5.58
C ILE A 5 -2.34 -18.92 -5.39
N ASP A 6 -3.56 -18.91 -5.92
CA ASP A 6 -4.52 -17.81 -5.77
C ASP A 6 -4.88 -17.57 -4.30
N SER A 7 -5.28 -18.62 -3.59
CA SER A 7 -5.63 -18.54 -2.17
C SER A 7 -4.44 -18.19 -1.26
N ALA A 8 -3.24 -18.68 -1.57
CA ALA A 8 -2.03 -18.27 -0.86
C ALA A 8 -1.68 -16.80 -1.12
N PHE A 9 -1.91 -16.32 -2.34
CA PHE A 9 -1.69 -14.92 -2.72
C PHE A 9 -2.69 -13.98 -2.04
N GLU A 10 -3.97 -14.34 -2.00
CA GLU A 10 -5.01 -13.61 -1.24
C GLU A 10 -4.66 -13.54 0.25
N GLY A 11 -4.22 -14.65 0.85
CA GLY A 11 -3.76 -14.68 2.23
C GLY A 11 -2.55 -13.77 2.48
N TYR A 12 -1.62 -13.69 1.52
CA TYR A 12 -0.46 -12.80 1.61
C TYR A 12 -0.87 -11.32 1.49
N LEU A 13 -1.83 -11.00 0.62
CA LEU A 13 -2.40 -9.65 0.51
C LEU A 13 -3.11 -9.23 1.79
N PHE A 14 -3.86 -10.12 2.44
CA PHE A 14 -4.50 -9.85 3.73
C PHE A 14 -3.47 -9.62 4.84
N LEU A 15 -2.41 -10.43 4.90
CA LEU A 15 -1.29 -10.21 5.83
C LEU A 15 -0.58 -8.87 5.57
N LEU A 16 -0.42 -8.49 4.31
CA LEU A 16 0.16 -7.20 3.94
C LEU A 16 -0.76 -6.05 4.37
N LEU A 17 -2.08 -6.24 4.22
CA LEU A 17 -3.11 -5.27 4.63
C LEU A 17 -3.24 -5.16 6.16
N ASP A 18 -3.00 -6.23 6.91
CA ASP A 18 -2.90 -6.18 8.38
C ASP A 18 -1.79 -5.21 8.83
N MET A 19 -0.68 -5.17 8.08
CA MET A 19 0.41 -4.21 8.25
C MET A 19 0.15 -2.83 7.59
N TRP A 20 -1.11 -2.44 7.40
CA TRP A 20 -1.49 -1.20 6.71
C TRP A 20 -0.80 0.06 7.26
N THR A 21 -0.57 0.14 8.57
CA THR A 21 0.13 1.28 9.19
C THR A 21 1.57 1.42 8.67
N VAL A 22 2.28 0.30 8.54
CA VAL A 22 3.65 0.26 8.02
C VAL A 22 3.66 0.60 6.53
N LEU A 23 2.67 0.10 5.77
CA LEU A 23 2.49 0.46 4.37
C LEU A 23 2.31 1.96 4.20
N ILE A 24 1.42 2.60 4.97
CA ILE A 24 1.24 4.07 4.91
C ILE A 24 2.58 4.79 5.13
N VAL A 25 3.32 4.44 6.18
CA VAL A 25 4.60 5.10 6.49
C VAL A 25 5.62 4.91 5.37
N ALA A 26 5.71 3.69 4.81
CA ALA A 26 6.58 3.41 3.68
C ALA A 26 6.19 4.23 2.44
N PHE A 27 4.91 4.25 2.08
CA PHE A 27 4.39 5.02 0.94
C PHE A 27 4.56 6.53 1.11
N VAL A 28 4.34 7.06 2.32
CA VAL A 28 4.53 8.49 2.64
C VAL A 28 6.02 8.86 2.59
N GLY A 29 6.90 8.02 3.14
CA GLY A 29 8.36 8.20 3.05
C GLY A 29 8.84 8.20 1.60
N LEU A 30 8.33 7.28 0.79
CA LEU A 30 8.63 7.19 -0.64
C LEU A 30 8.11 8.44 -1.38
N ALA A 31 6.89 8.89 -1.08
CA ALA A 31 6.32 10.12 -1.65
C ALA A 31 7.16 11.36 -1.29
N LEU A 32 7.67 11.46 -0.06
CA LEU A 32 8.57 12.53 0.39
C LEU A 32 9.92 12.49 -0.35
N SER A 33 10.51 11.30 -0.55
CA SER A 33 11.72 11.14 -1.36
C SER A 33 11.51 11.58 -2.81
N PHE A 34 10.36 11.25 -3.41
CA PHE A 34 10.03 11.68 -4.77
C PHE A 34 9.64 13.16 -4.87
N TYR A 35 9.06 13.74 -3.81
CA TYR A 35 8.73 15.16 -3.75
C TYR A 35 9.98 16.03 -3.95
N GLY A 36 11.12 15.60 -3.41
CA GLY A 36 12.39 16.32 -3.55
C GLY A 36 13.07 16.21 -4.92
N VAL A 37 12.79 15.15 -5.70
CA VAL A 37 13.65 14.78 -6.85
C VAL A 37 12.94 14.76 -8.20
N GLN A 38 11.75 14.18 -8.35
CA GLN A 38 11.23 13.90 -9.70
C GLN A 38 9.69 13.76 -9.73
N MET A 39 9.01 14.72 -10.38
CA MET A 39 7.60 14.67 -10.79
C MET A 39 6.56 14.58 -9.66
N ARG A 40 5.99 15.73 -9.28
CA ARG A 40 4.84 15.88 -8.36
C ARG A 40 3.68 14.92 -8.66
N ARG A 41 3.49 14.56 -9.93
CA ARG A 41 2.46 13.60 -10.38
C ARG A 41 2.60 12.23 -9.73
N THR A 42 3.83 11.73 -9.59
CA THR A 42 4.11 10.40 -9.04
C THR A 42 3.94 10.37 -7.52
N ALA A 43 4.34 11.45 -6.84
CA ALA A 43 4.13 11.60 -5.39
C ALA A 43 2.63 11.60 -5.03
N VAL A 44 1.77 12.25 -5.84
CA VAL A 44 0.32 12.25 -5.64
C VAL A 44 -0.27 10.85 -5.80
N THR A 45 0.19 10.07 -6.78
CA THR A 45 -0.25 8.68 -6.95
C THR A 45 0.12 7.81 -5.74
N PHE A 46 1.33 7.96 -5.20
CA PHE A 46 1.75 7.26 -3.99
C PHE A 46 0.95 7.69 -2.75
N PHE A 47 0.61 8.97 -2.65
CA PHE A 47 -0.24 9.48 -1.56
C PHE A 47 -1.67 8.93 -1.64
N LEU A 48 -2.24 8.87 -2.85
CA LEU A 48 -3.57 8.27 -3.08
C LEU A 48 -3.57 6.77 -2.76
N LEU A 49 -2.52 6.04 -3.14
CA LEU A 49 -2.37 4.63 -2.78
C LEU A 49 -2.29 4.44 -1.27
N ALA A 50 -1.51 5.26 -0.56
CA ALA A 50 -1.44 5.23 0.90
C ALA A 50 -2.81 5.48 1.54
N ALA A 51 -3.58 6.44 1.02
CA ALA A 51 -4.93 6.74 1.50
C ALA A 51 -5.88 5.56 1.28
N ILE A 52 -5.87 4.93 0.10
CA ILE A 52 -6.71 3.77 -0.22
C ILE A 52 -6.37 2.60 0.70
N ILE A 53 -5.08 2.26 0.84
CA ILE A 53 -4.60 1.19 1.72
C ILE A 53 -4.99 1.49 3.17
N GLY A 54 -4.87 2.74 3.61
CA GLY A 54 -5.27 3.15 4.95
C GLY A 54 -6.76 3.02 5.22
N THR A 55 -7.59 3.47 4.27
CA THR A 55 -9.04 3.31 4.38
C THR A 55 -9.46 1.84 4.35
N ALA A 56 -8.82 1.02 3.52
CA ALA A 56 -9.06 -0.42 3.49
C ALA A 56 -8.67 -1.07 4.82
N GLY A 57 -7.44 -0.83 5.31
CA GLY A 57 -6.98 -1.33 6.61
C GLY A 57 -7.93 -0.96 7.75
N SER A 58 -8.45 0.27 7.78
CA SER A 58 -9.42 0.73 8.78
C SER A 58 -10.82 0.11 8.64
N ILE A 59 -11.22 -0.39 7.47
CA ILE A 59 -12.52 -1.05 7.27
C ILE A 59 -12.43 -2.54 7.63
N TYR A 60 -11.25 -3.15 7.42
CA TYR A 60 -11.00 -4.57 7.65
C TYR A 60 -10.40 -4.90 9.04
N THR A 61 -10.00 -3.89 9.82
CA THR A 61 -9.64 -3.95 11.26
C THR A 61 -10.85 -3.62 12.12
#